data_AF-A0A117KTP0-F1
#
_entry.id   AF-A0A117KTP0-F1
#
_cell.length_a   1.000
_cell.length_b   1.000
_cell.length_c   1.000
_cell.angle_alpha   90.00
_cell.angle_beta   90.00
_cell.angle_gamma   90.00
#
_symmetry.space_group_name_H-M   'P 1'
#
loop_
_entity.id
_entity.type
_entity.pdbx_description
1 polymer ?
#
loop_
_entity_poly.entity_id
_entity_poly.type
_entity_poly.pdbx_seq_one_letter_code
_entity_poly.pdbx_strand_id
1 'polypeptide(L)'
;QEAVKEYASWMDIENEVVKLCPTGAIKWDGKELTIDNRECVRCMHCINKMPKALKPGDERGATILIGGKAPFVEGAVIGWVAVPFVEVEKPYDEIKEILEAIWDWWDEEGKFRERIGELIWRKGMREFLKVIGREADVRMVKAPRNNPFMFFEKDELKPSAYTEELKKRGMW
;
A
#
# COMPACT_ATOMS: atom_id res chain seq x y z
N GLN A 1 -7.57 10.07 -28.55
CA GLN A 1 -7.89 9.05 -29.57
C GLN A 1 -7.06 9.19 -30.85
N GLU A 2 -6.84 10.39 -31.40
CA GLU A 2 -5.97 10.56 -32.60
C GLU A 2 -4.55 10.00 -32.42
N ALA A 3 -3.90 10.34 -31.29
CA ALA A 3 -2.59 9.80 -30.97
C ALA A 3 -2.58 8.26 -30.86
N VAL A 4 -3.68 7.63 -30.41
CA VAL A 4 -3.79 6.16 -30.38
C VAL A 4 -3.80 5.58 -31.80
N LYS A 5 -4.51 6.23 -32.72
CA LYS A 5 -4.55 5.82 -34.14
C LYS A 5 -3.19 5.95 -34.81
N GLU A 6 -2.38 6.95 -34.43
CA GLU A 6 -0.99 7.05 -34.87
C GLU A 6 -0.19 5.82 -34.43
N TYR A 7 -0.28 5.43 -33.15
CA TYR A 7 0.36 4.20 -32.65
C TYR A 7 -0.13 2.94 -33.38
N ALA A 8 -1.42 2.84 -33.67
CA ALA A 8 -2.02 1.68 -34.35
C ALA A 8 -1.47 1.43 -35.77
N SER A 9 -0.82 2.42 -36.39
CA SER A 9 -0.24 2.27 -37.74
C SER A 9 1.08 1.49 -37.77
N TRP A 10 1.77 1.37 -36.63
CA TRP A 10 3.09 0.73 -36.56
C TRP A 10 3.30 -0.17 -35.34
N MET A 11 2.40 -0.17 -34.36
CA MET A 11 2.46 -1.00 -33.15
C MET A 11 1.27 -1.97 -33.08
N ASP A 12 1.53 -3.20 -32.65
CA ASP A 12 0.49 -4.16 -32.33
C ASP A 12 -0.09 -3.88 -30.93
N ILE A 13 -1.08 -2.98 -30.85
CA ILE A 13 -1.72 -2.57 -29.59
C ILE A 13 -2.28 -3.78 -28.83
N GLU A 14 -2.80 -4.77 -29.54
CA GLU A 14 -3.43 -5.94 -28.91
C GLU A 14 -2.38 -6.78 -28.17
N ASN A 15 -1.30 -7.17 -28.84
CA ASN A 15 -0.27 -8.03 -28.25
C ASN A 15 0.71 -7.29 -27.33
N GLU A 16 1.00 -6.01 -27.60
CA GLU A 16 2.01 -5.25 -26.85
C GLU A 16 1.43 -4.41 -25.70
N VAL A 17 0.11 -4.19 -25.66
CA VAL A 17 -0.55 -3.39 -24.61
C VAL A 17 -1.70 -4.14 -23.95
N VAL A 18 -2.72 -4.57 -24.71
CA VAL A 18 -3.95 -5.15 -24.16
C VAL A 18 -3.67 -6.46 -23.43
N LYS A 19 -3.02 -7.43 -24.09
CA LYS A 19 -2.71 -8.74 -23.50
C LYS A 19 -1.67 -8.68 -22.37
N LEU A 20 -0.91 -7.60 -22.28
CA LEU A 20 0.10 -7.41 -21.24
C LEU A 20 -0.41 -6.58 -20.05
N CYS A 21 -1.66 -6.09 -20.11
CA CYS A 21 -2.28 -5.44 -18.96
C CYS A 21 -2.53 -6.47 -17.84
N PRO A 22 -1.97 -6.28 -16.63
CA PRO A 22 -2.05 -7.28 -15.57
C PRO A 22 -3.47 -7.57 -15.07
N THR A 23 -4.42 -6.67 -15.33
CA THR A 23 -5.82 -6.79 -14.92
C THR A 23 -6.81 -6.83 -16.09
N GLY A 24 -6.33 -6.77 -17.34
CA GLY A 24 -7.22 -6.68 -18.51
C GLY A 24 -8.09 -5.42 -18.56
N ALA A 25 -7.70 -4.36 -17.84
CA ALA A 25 -8.47 -3.12 -17.71
C ALA A 25 -8.51 -2.27 -18.99
N ILE A 26 -7.56 -2.45 -19.91
CA ILE A 26 -7.46 -1.71 -21.16
C ILE A 26 -7.96 -2.56 -22.33
N LYS A 27 -8.79 -1.98 -23.20
CA LYS A 27 -9.38 -2.63 -24.37
C LYS A 27 -9.18 -1.77 -25.62
N TRP A 28 -8.99 -2.44 -26.76
CA TRP A 28 -8.86 -1.83 -28.08
C TRP A 28 -9.75 -2.58 -29.06
N ASP A 29 -10.63 -1.89 -29.77
CA ASP A 29 -11.55 -2.50 -30.75
C ASP A 29 -11.12 -2.28 -32.22
N GLY A 30 -9.93 -1.70 -32.43
CA GLY A 30 -9.44 -1.27 -33.74
C GLY A 30 -9.73 0.20 -34.08
N LYS A 31 -10.55 0.89 -33.29
CA LYS A 31 -10.94 2.30 -33.52
C LYS A 31 -10.78 3.15 -32.27
N GLU A 32 -11.19 2.63 -31.12
CA GLU A 32 -11.22 3.31 -29.84
C GLU A 32 -10.54 2.48 -28.74
N LEU A 33 -9.76 3.19 -27.91
CA LEU A 33 -9.13 2.63 -26.73
C LEU A 33 -9.91 3.04 -25.49
N THR A 34 -10.34 2.06 -24.72
CA THR A 34 -11.09 2.26 -23.46
C THR A 34 -10.32 1.66 -22.30
N ILE A 35 -10.32 2.35 -21.16
CA ILE A 35 -9.70 1.86 -19.92
C ILE A 35 -10.76 1.88 -18.82
N ASP A 36 -11.02 0.72 -18.21
CA ASP A 36 -11.74 0.64 -16.95
C ASP A 36 -10.80 1.01 -15.81
N ASN A 37 -10.85 2.28 -15.38
CA ASN A 37 -9.97 2.78 -14.34
C ASN A 37 -10.21 2.14 -12.97
N ARG A 38 -11.38 1.50 -12.74
CA ARG A 38 -11.66 0.79 -11.47
C ARG A 38 -10.87 -0.50 -11.35
N GLU A 39 -10.61 -1.16 -12.49
CA GLU A 39 -9.79 -2.36 -12.59
C GLU A 39 -8.30 -2.04 -12.81
N CYS A 40 -7.93 -0.77 -12.98
CA CYS A 40 -6.56 -0.35 -13.24
C CYS A 40 -5.72 -0.30 -11.94
N VAL A 41 -4.65 -1.09 -11.89
CA VAL A 41 -3.67 -1.09 -10.79
C VAL A 41 -2.53 -0.08 -10.97
N ARG A 42 -2.61 0.81 -11.97
CA ARG A 42 -1.64 1.89 -12.23
C ARG A 42 -0.20 1.39 -12.40
N CYS A 43 -0.01 0.25 -13.07
CA CYS A 43 1.31 -0.35 -13.32
C CYS A 43 2.20 0.40 -14.35
N MET A 44 1.69 1.48 -14.95
CA MET A 44 2.35 2.30 -15.97
C MET A 44 2.59 1.66 -17.35
N HIS A 45 2.43 0.34 -17.53
CA HIS A 45 2.75 -0.34 -18.79
C HIS A 45 2.16 0.32 -20.05
N CYS A 46 0.85 0.60 -20.06
CA CYS A 46 0.18 1.22 -21.20
C CYS A 46 0.67 2.65 -21.49
N ILE A 47 0.95 3.44 -20.44
CA ILE A 47 1.51 4.79 -20.57
C ILE A 47 2.94 4.73 -21.10
N ASN A 48 3.75 3.79 -20.60
CA ASN A 48 5.12 3.58 -21.07
C ASN A 48 5.16 3.23 -22.56
N LYS A 49 4.19 2.44 -23.03
CA LYS A 49 4.06 2.05 -24.46
C LYS A 49 3.53 3.17 -25.35
N MET A 50 2.58 3.98 -24.86
CA MET A 50 1.92 5.03 -25.66
C MET A 50 1.93 6.40 -24.97
N PRO A 51 3.09 6.99 -24.64
CA PRO A 51 3.16 8.21 -23.81
C PRO A 51 2.60 9.47 -24.48
N LYS A 52 2.51 9.52 -25.81
CA LYS A 52 1.84 10.63 -26.51
C LYS A 52 0.31 10.55 -26.42
N ALA A 53 -0.24 9.37 -26.16
CA ALA A 53 -1.68 9.11 -26.16
C ALA A 53 -2.28 8.95 -24.76
N LEU A 54 -1.51 8.38 -23.82
CA LEU A 54 -1.94 8.08 -22.45
C LEU A 54 -1.12 8.88 -21.45
N LYS A 55 -1.80 9.40 -20.42
CA LYS A 55 -1.20 10.16 -19.33
C LYS A 55 -1.73 9.67 -17.98
N PRO A 56 -0.99 9.88 -16.88
CA PRO A 56 -1.55 9.77 -15.54
C PRO A 56 -2.73 10.72 -15.35
N GLY A 57 -3.64 10.37 -14.44
CA GLY A 57 -4.76 11.22 -14.05
C GLY A 57 -4.33 12.55 -13.43
N ASP A 58 -5.31 13.43 -13.23
CA ASP A 58 -5.09 14.79 -12.73
C ASP A 58 -5.09 14.85 -11.19
N GLU A 59 -5.84 13.98 -10.51
CA GLU A 59 -5.75 13.76 -9.07
C GLU A 59 -4.46 12.99 -8.75
N ARG A 60 -3.47 13.69 -8.19
CA ARG A 60 -2.09 13.18 -8.02
C ARG A 60 -1.67 13.22 -6.56
N GLY A 61 -0.79 12.28 -6.22
CA GLY A 61 -0.20 12.11 -4.90
C GLY A 61 0.84 11.00 -4.96
N ALA A 62 1.13 10.39 -3.82
CA ALA A 62 2.05 9.26 -3.73
C ALA A 62 1.50 8.13 -2.87
N THR A 63 2.07 6.94 -3.05
CA THR A 63 1.92 5.81 -2.12
C THR A 63 3.20 5.72 -1.29
N ILE A 64 3.07 5.61 0.04
CA ILE A 64 4.22 5.40 0.92
C ILE A 64 4.44 3.90 1.10
N LEU A 65 5.64 3.44 0.72
CA LEU A 65 6.12 2.09 0.98
C LEU A 65 7.11 2.12 2.14
N ILE A 66 6.95 1.22 3.12
CA ILE A 66 7.78 1.19 4.34
C ILE A 66 8.61 -0.08 4.43
N GLY A 67 9.73 -0.02 5.18
CA GLY A 67 10.47 -1.20 5.63
C GLY A 67 11.59 -1.69 4.69
N GLY A 68 11.81 -1.04 3.54
CA GLY A 68 12.85 -1.44 2.60
C GLY A 68 14.25 -1.54 3.22
N LYS A 69 14.89 -2.73 3.12
CA LYS A 69 16.22 -2.98 3.68
C LYS A 69 16.96 -4.14 2.99
N ALA A 70 18.28 -4.09 3.10
CA ALA A 70 19.18 -5.20 2.79
C ALA A 70 19.02 -6.36 3.81
N PRO A 71 19.63 -7.54 3.58
CA PRO A 71 19.37 -8.74 4.38
C PRO A 71 19.57 -8.63 5.89
N PHE A 72 20.65 -8.01 6.37
CA PHE A 72 20.93 -8.05 7.81
C PHE A 72 19.87 -7.28 8.63
N VAL A 73 19.29 -7.84 9.70
CA VAL A 73 19.47 -9.21 10.24
C VAL A 73 18.36 -10.16 9.76
N GLU A 74 17.10 -9.71 9.71
CA GLU A 74 15.92 -10.59 9.53
C GLU A 74 15.53 -10.86 8.07
N GLY A 75 16.42 -10.59 7.12
CA GLY A 75 16.18 -10.80 5.69
C GLY A 75 15.96 -9.51 4.91
N ALA A 76 16.01 -9.64 3.58
CA ALA A 76 15.87 -8.53 2.65
C ALA A 76 14.40 -8.17 2.45
N VAL A 77 14.12 -6.89 2.29
CA VAL A 77 12.77 -6.36 2.19
C VAL A 77 12.67 -5.37 1.04
N ILE A 78 11.75 -5.65 0.11
CA ILE A 78 11.13 -4.62 -0.72
C ILE A 78 9.98 -4.04 0.10
N GLY A 79 9.88 -2.72 0.16
CA GLY A 79 8.86 -2.07 0.98
C GLY A 79 7.44 -2.53 0.62
N TRP A 80 6.57 -2.58 1.62
CA TRP A 80 5.14 -2.87 1.44
C TRP A 80 4.32 -1.59 1.68
N VAL A 81 3.05 -1.59 1.25
CA VAL A 81 2.18 -0.41 1.33
C VAL A 81 1.88 -0.08 2.80
N ALA A 82 2.26 1.13 3.22
CA ALA A 82 1.91 1.71 4.52
C ALA A 82 0.76 2.71 4.40
N VAL A 83 0.84 3.62 3.42
CA VAL A 83 -0.19 4.62 3.14
C VAL A 83 -0.55 4.53 1.65
N PRO A 84 -1.76 4.06 1.30
CA PRO A 84 -2.16 3.86 -0.10
C PRO A 84 -2.09 5.12 -0.96
N PHE A 85 -2.46 6.28 -0.39
CA PHE A 85 -2.41 7.58 -1.05
C PHE A 85 -2.17 8.68 -0.02
N VAL A 86 -1.28 9.61 -0.35
CA VAL A 86 -0.98 10.84 0.42
C VAL A 86 -0.79 11.99 -0.56
N GLU A 87 -1.27 13.18 -0.18
CA GLU A 87 -1.03 14.39 -0.98
C GLU A 87 0.45 14.80 -0.93
N VAL A 88 0.95 15.36 -2.03
CA VAL A 88 2.37 15.72 -2.17
C VAL A 88 2.47 17.18 -2.60
N GLU A 89 1.93 18.05 -1.75
CA GLU A 89 1.96 19.49 -1.94
C GLU A 89 2.83 20.15 -0.86
N LYS A 90 3.63 21.15 -1.26
CA LYS A 90 4.50 21.88 -0.33
C LYS A 90 3.60 22.62 0.68
N PRO A 91 3.86 22.55 1.99
CA PRO A 91 5.11 22.14 2.64
C PRO A 91 5.26 20.67 3.07
N TYR A 92 4.42 19.77 2.56
CA TYR A 92 4.45 18.31 2.79
C TYR A 92 4.16 17.90 4.24
N ASP A 93 3.28 18.63 4.91
CA ASP A 93 3.03 18.45 6.35
C ASP A 93 2.47 17.06 6.66
N GLU A 94 1.55 16.53 5.85
CA GLU A 94 1.02 15.17 6.06
C GLU A 94 2.13 14.10 5.99
N ILE A 95 3.10 14.25 5.09
CA ILE A 95 4.25 13.33 4.99
C ILE A 95 5.18 13.50 6.20
N LYS A 96 5.41 14.74 6.65
CA LYS A 96 6.27 15.01 7.81
C LYS A 96 5.66 14.49 9.11
N GLU A 97 4.36 14.68 9.31
CA GLU A 97 3.63 14.15 10.47
C GLU A 97 3.78 12.62 10.55
N ILE A 98 3.67 11.92 9.41
CA ILE A 98 3.90 10.48 9.34
C ILE A 98 5.36 10.13 9.70
N LEU A 99 6.34 10.87 9.16
CA LEU A 99 7.76 10.62 9.43
C LEU A 99 8.12 10.84 10.89
N GLU A 100 7.67 11.95 11.48
CA GLU A 100 7.93 12.31 12.88
C GLU A 100 7.29 11.30 13.83
N ALA A 101 6.04 10.90 13.61
CA ALA A 101 5.39 9.85 14.40
C ALA A 101 6.13 8.51 14.32
N ILE A 102 6.64 8.14 13.14
CA ILE A 102 7.46 6.94 12.96
C ILE A 102 8.78 7.05 13.74
N TRP A 103 9.44 8.22 13.70
CA TRP A 103 10.70 8.42 14.40
C TRP A 103 10.55 8.40 15.91
N ASP A 104 9.54 9.06 16.46
CA ASP A 104 9.27 9.05 17.90
C ASP A 104 9.03 7.63 18.41
N TRP A 105 8.23 6.84 17.69
CA TRP A 105 7.99 5.44 18.04
C TRP A 105 9.23 4.55 17.85
N TRP A 106 10.00 4.77 16.78
CA TRP A 106 11.19 3.96 16.51
C TRP A 106 12.33 4.25 17.48
N ASP A 107 12.49 5.49 17.95
CA ASP A 107 13.49 5.87 18.95
C ASP A 107 13.19 5.22 20.31
N GLU A 108 11.92 5.23 20.74
CA GLU A 108 11.49 4.66 22.01
C GLU A 108 11.48 3.11 22.00
N GLU A 109 10.96 2.51 20.92
CA GLU A 109 10.70 1.06 20.89
C GLU A 109 11.75 0.26 20.10
N GLY A 110 12.63 0.95 19.37
CA GLY A 110 13.68 0.34 18.55
C GLY A 110 14.81 -0.22 19.39
N LYS A 111 15.22 -1.45 19.08
CA LYS A 111 16.44 -2.03 19.66
C LYS A 111 17.68 -1.47 18.95
N PHE A 112 18.84 -1.64 19.59
CA PHE A 112 20.11 -1.31 18.97
C PHE A 112 20.26 -1.99 17.60
N ARG A 113 20.44 -1.16 16.55
CA ARG A 113 20.61 -1.56 15.13
C ARG A 113 19.40 -2.29 14.52
N GLU A 114 18.22 -2.16 15.10
CA GLU A 114 16.99 -2.69 14.51
C GLU A 114 16.40 -1.68 13.52
N ARG A 115 16.13 -2.11 12.29
CA ARG A 115 15.54 -1.25 11.27
C ARG A 115 14.04 -1.13 11.47
N ILE A 116 13.43 -0.04 11.01
CA ILE A 116 11.98 0.17 11.11
C ILE A 116 11.15 -1.00 10.54
N GLY A 117 11.60 -1.65 9.46
CA GLY A 117 10.93 -2.82 8.91
C GLY A 117 10.89 -4.01 9.88
N GLU A 118 11.97 -4.21 10.64
CA GLU A 118 12.10 -5.28 11.65
C GLU A 118 11.29 -4.92 12.91
N LEU A 119 11.28 -3.64 13.32
CA LEU A 119 10.41 -3.18 14.40
C LEU A 119 8.93 -3.44 14.09
N ILE A 120 8.47 -3.13 12.86
CA ILE A 120 7.08 -3.39 12.45
C ILE A 120 6.77 -4.88 12.44
N TRP A 121 7.71 -5.75 12.06
CA TRP A 121 7.50 -7.20 12.14
C TRP A 121 7.40 -7.70 13.58
N ARG A 122 8.21 -7.13 14.48
CA ARG A 122 8.19 -7.50 15.90
C ARG A 122 6.94 -7.00 16.64
N LYS A 123 6.48 -5.78 16.36
CA LYS A 123 5.33 -5.15 17.03
C LYS A 123 4.00 -5.39 16.32
N GLY A 124 4.05 -5.65 15.02
CA GLY A 124 2.89 -5.85 14.16
C GLY A 124 2.36 -4.54 13.54
N MET A 125 1.72 -4.68 12.38
CA MET A 125 1.14 -3.55 11.63
C MET A 125 0.10 -2.75 12.41
N ARG A 126 -0.62 -3.38 13.35
CA ARG A 126 -1.64 -2.68 14.14
C ARG A 126 -1.04 -1.55 14.99
N GLU A 127 0.09 -1.80 15.66
CA GLU A 127 0.77 -0.78 16.47
C GLU A 127 1.30 0.35 15.59
N PHE A 128 1.96 -0.01 14.48
CA PHE A 128 2.46 0.95 13.49
C PHE A 128 1.34 1.85 12.94
N LEU A 129 0.20 1.28 12.55
CA LEU A 129 -0.95 2.03 12.03
C LEU A 129 -1.55 2.98 13.06
N LYS A 130 -1.61 2.56 14.33
CA LYS A 130 -2.02 3.41 15.45
C LYS A 130 -1.08 4.59 15.65
N VAL A 131 0.24 4.37 15.55
CA VAL A 131 1.26 5.42 15.68
C VAL A 131 1.09 6.50 14.60
N ILE A 132 0.91 6.11 13.34
CA ILE A 132 0.75 7.06 12.24
C ILE A 132 -0.70 7.58 12.09
N GLY A 133 -1.61 7.19 12.99
CA GLY A 133 -3.02 7.60 12.95
C GLY A 133 -3.73 7.21 11.65
N ARG A 134 -3.51 5.99 11.15
CA ARG A 134 -4.16 5.47 9.93
C ARG A 134 -4.91 4.17 10.21
N GLU A 135 -6.00 3.97 9.48
CA GLU A 135 -6.79 2.74 9.53
C GLU A 135 -6.15 1.61 8.70
N ALA A 136 -6.48 0.37 9.05
CA ALA A 136 -6.08 -0.79 8.26
C ALA A 136 -6.81 -0.81 6.90
N ASP A 137 -6.09 -1.09 5.82
CA ASP A 137 -6.64 -1.15 4.46
C ASP A 137 -6.24 -2.48 3.80
N VAL A 138 -7.18 -3.08 3.05
CA VAL A 138 -6.93 -4.33 2.27
C VAL A 138 -5.76 -4.18 1.30
N ARG A 139 -5.48 -2.97 0.80
CA ARG A 139 -4.37 -2.65 -0.10
C ARG A 139 -2.99 -2.84 0.54
N MET A 140 -2.91 -2.94 1.87
CA MET A 140 -1.67 -3.21 2.60
C MET A 140 -1.23 -4.68 2.46
N VAL A 141 -2.14 -5.59 2.12
CA VAL A 141 -1.86 -7.03 2.06
C VAL A 141 -2.05 -7.57 0.65
N LYS A 142 -1.22 -8.55 0.29
CA LYS A 142 -1.42 -9.33 -0.94
C LYS A 142 -2.54 -10.36 -0.78
N ALA A 143 -2.71 -10.88 0.43
CA ALA A 143 -3.78 -11.79 0.82
C ALA A 143 -4.05 -11.63 2.32
N PRO A 144 -5.27 -11.94 2.80
CA PRO A 144 -5.53 -12.08 4.23
C PRO A 144 -4.63 -13.14 4.89
N ARG A 145 -4.52 -13.08 6.21
CA ARG A 145 -3.83 -14.11 7.00
C ARG A 145 -4.44 -15.50 6.75
N ASN A 146 -3.58 -16.53 6.69
CA ASN A 146 -3.96 -17.91 6.43
C ASN A 146 -4.14 -18.77 7.69
N ASN A 147 -4.22 -18.14 8.86
CA ASN A 147 -4.32 -18.81 10.15
C ASN A 147 -5.22 -18.00 11.11
N PRO A 148 -5.88 -18.64 12.09
CA PRO A 148 -6.94 -17.99 12.87
C PRO A 148 -6.46 -17.27 14.16
N PHE A 149 -5.15 -17.18 14.42
CA PHE A 149 -4.59 -16.64 15.69
C PHE A 149 -4.63 -15.10 15.80
N MET A 150 -5.83 -14.53 15.77
CA MET A 150 -6.04 -13.08 15.82
C MET A 150 -5.97 -12.56 17.25
N PHE A 151 -5.27 -11.45 17.44
CA PHE A 151 -5.40 -10.64 18.64
C PHE A 151 -6.65 -9.78 18.52
N PHE A 152 -7.36 -9.60 19.63
CA PHE A 152 -8.49 -8.69 19.78
C PHE A 152 -8.15 -7.69 20.85
N GLU A 153 -8.61 -6.46 20.66
CA GLU A 153 -8.51 -5.48 21.72
C GLU A 153 -9.48 -5.77 22.84
N LYS A 154 -9.05 -5.36 24.04
CA LYS A 154 -9.81 -5.53 25.27
C LYS A 154 -11.22 -4.96 25.16
N ASP A 155 -11.37 -3.80 24.51
CA ASP A 155 -12.64 -3.12 24.30
C ASP A 155 -13.54 -3.75 23.21
N GLU A 156 -12.99 -4.58 22.33
CA GLU A 156 -13.75 -5.35 21.34
C GLU A 156 -14.39 -6.62 21.91
N LEU A 157 -13.90 -7.08 23.07
CA LEU A 157 -14.44 -8.27 23.73
C LEU A 157 -15.81 -7.98 24.36
N LYS A 158 -16.76 -8.90 24.14
CA LYS A 158 -18.07 -8.81 24.79
C LYS A 158 -17.93 -8.94 26.32
N PRO A 159 -18.60 -8.07 27.11
CA PRO A 159 -18.64 -8.21 28.56
C PRO A 159 -19.10 -9.60 28.97
N SER A 160 -18.32 -10.27 29.80
CA SER A 160 -18.54 -11.65 30.23
C SER A 160 -18.00 -11.90 31.63
N ALA A 161 -18.44 -12.98 32.27
CA ALA A 161 -17.86 -13.42 33.54
C ALA A 161 -16.32 -13.60 33.45
N TYR A 162 -15.82 -14.01 32.28
CA TYR A 162 -14.38 -14.16 32.05
C TYR A 162 -13.65 -12.82 32.01
N THR A 163 -14.17 -11.83 31.28
CA THR A 163 -13.55 -10.49 31.22
C THR A 163 -13.60 -9.79 32.58
N GLU A 164 -14.65 -9.99 33.37
CA GLU A 164 -14.71 -9.44 34.74
C GLU A 164 -13.70 -10.10 35.68
N GLU A 165 -13.46 -11.41 35.55
CA GLU A 165 -12.42 -12.10 36.32
C GLU A 165 -11.01 -11.63 35.94
N LEU A 166 -10.74 -11.38 34.64
CA LEU A 166 -9.49 -10.77 34.20
C LEU A 166 -9.26 -9.40 34.86
N LYS A 167 -10.28 -8.53 34.86
CA LYS A 167 -10.22 -7.22 35.50
C LYS A 167 -9.98 -7.33 37.00
N LYS A 168 -10.70 -8.22 37.69
CA LYS A 168 -10.55 -8.46 39.13
C LYS A 168 -9.13 -8.88 39.51
N ARG A 169 -8.44 -9.62 38.65
CA ARG A 169 -7.06 -10.10 38.88
C ARG A 169 -5.98 -9.14 38.39
N GLY A 170 -6.33 -7.98 37.82
CA GLY A 170 -5.36 -7.05 37.24
C GLY A 170 -4.68 -7.58 35.97
N MET A 171 -5.33 -8.48 35.23
CA MET A 171 -4.84 -9.07 33.97
C MET A 171 -5.54 -8.45 32.74
N TRP A 172 -5.96 -7.19 32.87
CA TRP A 172 -6.67 -6.45 31.85
C TRP A 172 -5.81 -5.30 31.34
#